data_AF-A0A926HJS3-F1
#
_entry.id   AF-A0A926HJS3-F1
#
_cell.length_a   1.000
_cell.length_b   1.000
_cell.length_c   1.000
_cell.angle_alpha   90.00
_cell.angle_beta   90.00
_cell.angle_gamma   90.00
#
_symmetry.space_group_name_H-M   'P 1'
#
loop_
_entity.id
_entity.type
_entity.pdbx_description
1 polymer ?
#
loop_
_entity_poly.entity_id
_entity_poly.type
_entity_poly.pdbx_seq_one_letter_code
_entity_poly.pdbx_strand_id
1 'polypeptide(L)'
;MTIVEELFDIYDDNLVKIGVKPRSQVHRDGDWHRSFHCWVIYRDAAGKDWILLQKRATDKDTYPDLFDISCAGHYSAGENLATTALRELDEELGLKIAFEDLIHIGLRIATKKPSPDMIDREISDVFLLINDQLLTTYQTN
;
A
#
# COMPACT_ATOMS: atom_id res chain seq x y z
N MET A 1 8.94 25.12 1.96
CA MET A 1 7.77 24.52 1.28
C MET A 1 6.87 23.96 2.36
N THR A 2 5.59 24.34 2.38
CA THR A 2 4.61 23.66 3.23
C THR A 2 4.41 22.29 2.62
N ILE A 3 4.79 21.22 3.33
CA ILE A 3 4.46 19.86 2.90
C ILE A 3 2.94 19.77 3.04
N VAL A 4 2.24 19.61 1.92
CA VAL A 4 0.81 19.32 1.94
C VAL A 4 0.70 17.86 2.36
N GLU A 5 0.15 17.65 3.55
CA GLU A 5 -0.04 16.32 4.11
C GLU A 5 -1.19 15.61 3.40
N GLU A 6 -1.01 14.32 3.11
CA GLU A 6 -2.08 13.49 2.57
C GLU A 6 -3.26 13.42 3.52
N LEU A 7 -4.46 13.47 2.96
CA LEU A 7 -5.72 13.29 3.68
C LEU A 7 -6.23 11.88 3.43
N PHE A 8 -6.69 11.21 4.48
CA PHE A 8 -7.32 9.90 4.40
C PHE A 8 -8.78 9.98 4.83
N ASP A 9 -9.60 9.15 4.20
CA ASP A 9 -10.92 8.81 4.72
C ASP A 9 -10.77 7.96 5.98
N ILE A 10 -11.54 8.30 7.02
CA ILE A 10 -11.57 7.53 8.28
C ILE A 10 -12.89 6.79 8.44
N TYR A 11 -12.81 5.62 9.08
CA TYR A 11 -13.91 4.66 9.18
C TYR A 11 -14.21 4.29 10.64
N ASP A 12 -15.45 3.90 10.90
CA ASP A 12 -15.82 3.26 12.16
C ASP A 12 -15.53 1.75 12.14
N ASP A 13 -15.81 1.05 13.24
CA ASP A 13 -15.60 -0.40 13.37
C ASP A 13 -16.53 -1.23 12.46
N ASN A 14 -17.57 -0.63 11.87
CA ASN A 14 -18.44 -1.26 10.87
C ASN A 14 -17.98 -0.98 9.44
N LEU A 15 -16.79 -0.40 9.26
CA LEU A 15 -16.21 0.00 7.97
C LEU A 15 -17.06 1.05 7.24
N VAL A 16 -17.81 1.86 7.98
CA VAL A 16 -18.55 2.99 7.43
C VAL A 16 -17.69 4.25 7.52
N LYS A 17 -17.56 4.99 6.41
CA LYS A 17 -16.82 6.25 6.40
C LYS A 17 -17.50 7.27 7.32
N ILE A 18 -16.72 7.86 8.23
CA ILE A 18 -17.19 8.84 9.23
C ILE A 18 -16.53 10.21 9.12
N GLY A 19 -15.48 10.36 8.30
CA GLY A 19 -14.80 11.64 8.14
C GLY A 19 -13.55 11.59 7.28
N VAL A 20 -12.75 12.65 7.36
CA VAL A 20 -11.46 12.81 6.69
C VAL A 20 -10.48 13.44 7.68
N LYS A 21 -9.24 12.94 7.72
CA LYS A 21 -8.16 13.51 8.56
C LYS A 21 -6.81 13.47 7.83
N PRO A 22 -5.87 14.35 8.19
CA PRO A 22 -4.48 14.22 7.72
C PRO A 22 -3.82 12.94 8.26
N ARG A 23 -2.93 12.33 7.46
CA ARG A 23 -2.21 11.07 7.76
C ARG A 23 -1.66 11.01 9.19
N SER A 24 -0.93 12.03 9.64
CA SER A 24 -0.35 12.08 10.99
C SER A 24 -1.41 12.05 12.08
N GLN A 25 -2.57 12.66 11.88
CA GLN A 25 -3.66 12.63 12.84
C GLN A 25 -4.32 11.26 12.86
N VAL A 26 -4.49 10.63 11.69
CA VAL A 26 -5.00 9.26 11.57
C VAL A 26 -4.14 8.29 12.35
N HIS A 27 -2.81 8.32 12.17
CA HIS A 27 -1.91 7.40 12.89
C HIS A 27 -1.72 7.75 14.36
N ARG A 28 -1.80 9.02 14.76
CA ARG A 28 -1.74 9.43 16.16
C ARG A 28 -3.00 9.01 16.93
N ASP A 29 -4.17 9.30 16.38
CA ASP A 29 -5.46 8.98 17.00
C ASP A 29 -5.83 7.50 16.80
N GLY A 30 -5.13 6.85 15.87
CA GLY A 30 -5.31 5.47 15.48
C GLY A 30 -6.61 5.27 14.74
N ASP A 31 -7.09 6.15 13.87
CA ASP A 31 -8.35 5.93 13.15
C ASP A 31 -8.24 4.81 12.10
N TRP A 32 -9.33 4.06 11.88
CA TRP A 32 -9.37 3.11 10.77
C TRP A 32 -9.29 3.87 9.45
N HIS A 33 -8.40 3.43 8.58
CA HIS A 33 -8.22 3.97 7.24
C HIS A 33 -7.89 2.85 6.25
N ARG A 34 -8.00 3.13 4.95
CA ARG A 34 -7.83 2.13 3.90
C ARG A 34 -6.44 2.18 3.29
N SER A 35 -5.93 1.00 2.94
CA SER A 35 -4.69 0.83 2.18
C SER A 35 -4.85 -0.19 1.06
N PHE A 36 -3.95 -0.13 0.10
CA PHE A 36 -3.83 -1.04 -1.02
C PHE A 36 -2.52 -1.82 -0.88
N HIS A 37 -2.60 -3.15 -0.97
CA HIS A 37 -1.46 -4.05 -0.87
C HIS A 37 -1.38 -4.91 -2.14
N CYS A 38 -0.22 -4.95 -2.79
CA CYS A 38 0.02 -5.82 -3.93
C CYS A 38 1.25 -6.71 -3.72
N TRP A 39 1.05 -8.02 -3.92
CA TRP A 39 2.12 -9.00 -4.05
C TRP A 39 2.45 -9.24 -5.51
N VAL A 40 3.67 -8.95 -5.92
CA VAL A 40 4.16 -9.23 -7.26
C VAL A 40 4.84 -10.60 -7.28
N ILE A 41 4.33 -11.47 -8.13
CA ILE A 41 4.87 -12.80 -8.41
C ILE A 41 5.63 -12.75 -9.73
N TYR A 42 6.94 -12.93 -9.64
CA TYR A 42 7.78 -13.17 -10.80
C TYR A 42 7.77 -14.65 -11.15
N ARG A 43 7.38 -14.97 -12.39
CA ARG A 43 7.45 -16.34 -12.92
C ARG A 43 8.62 -16.44 -13.87
N ASP A 44 9.61 -17.26 -13.52
CA ASP A 44 10.76 -17.45 -14.39
C ASP A 44 10.42 -18.32 -15.62
N ALA A 45 11.35 -18.38 -16.58
CA ALA A 45 11.18 -19.14 -17.82
C ALA A 45 11.00 -20.66 -17.60
N ALA A 46 11.35 -21.19 -16.42
CA ALA A 46 11.11 -22.57 -16.04
C ALA A 46 9.74 -22.78 -15.38
N GLY A 47 8.94 -21.72 -15.24
CA GLY A 47 7.62 -21.74 -14.63
C GLY A 47 7.63 -21.70 -13.09
N LYS A 48 8.77 -21.41 -12.47
CA LYS A 48 8.86 -21.28 -11.00
C LYS A 48 8.46 -19.88 -10.56
N ASP A 49 7.65 -19.84 -9.51
CA ASP A 49 7.17 -18.60 -8.90
C ASP A 49 8.13 -18.09 -7.81
N TRP A 50 8.33 -16.78 -7.83
CA TRP A 50 9.12 -16.01 -6.87
C TRP A 50 8.30 -14.81 -6.40
N ILE A 51 8.30 -14.53 -5.11
CA ILE A 51 7.66 -13.34 -4.55
C ILE A 51 8.70 -12.22 -4.52
N LEU A 52 8.38 -11.07 -5.09
CA LEU A 52 9.20 -9.88 -4.98
C LEU A 52 8.92 -9.18 -3.64
N LEU A 53 9.97 -8.83 -2.91
CA LEU A 53 9.87 -8.04 -1.69
C LEU A 53 10.47 -6.66 -1.94
N GLN A 54 9.85 -5.63 -1.40
CA GLN A 54 10.40 -4.29 -1.43
C GLN A 54 11.26 -4.07 -0.19
N LYS A 55 12.41 -3.41 -0.34
CA LYS A 55 13.14 -2.87 0.82
C LYS A 55 12.71 -1.42 1.01
N ARG A 56 12.14 -1.10 2.16
CA ARG A 56 11.65 0.25 2.47
C ARG A 56 12.80 1.25 2.56
N ALA A 57 12.57 2.46 2.06
CA ALA A 57 13.51 3.56 2.15
C ALA A 57 13.79 3.95 3.60
N THR A 58 14.99 4.47 3.85
CA THR A 58 15.47 4.85 5.19
C THR A 58 14.70 6.03 5.80
N ASP A 59 14.06 6.86 4.98
CA ASP A 59 13.33 8.07 5.38
C ASP A 59 11.83 7.83 5.65
N LYS A 60 11.35 6.58 5.55
CA LYS A 60 9.97 6.23 5.89
C LYS A 60 9.71 6.47 7.39
N ASP A 61 8.57 7.09 7.67
CA ASP A 61 8.05 7.36 9.03
C ASP A 61 7.80 6.09 9.86
N THR A 62 7.56 4.98 9.16
CA THR A 62 7.21 3.68 9.70
C THR A 62 8.09 2.59 9.07
N TYR A 63 8.70 1.78 9.94
CA TYR A 63 9.48 0.60 9.56
C TYR A 63 10.59 0.85 8.51
N PRO A 64 11.48 1.85 8.69
CA PRO A 64 12.55 2.12 7.71
C PRO A 64 13.52 0.94 7.60
N ASP A 65 14.13 0.77 6.42
CA ASP A 65 15.14 -0.25 6.07
C ASP A 65 14.70 -1.72 6.17
N LEU A 66 13.43 -2.00 6.46
CA LEU A 66 12.88 -3.36 6.51
C LEU A 66 12.39 -3.84 5.16
N PHE A 67 12.30 -5.16 5.00
CA PHE A 67 11.57 -5.76 3.88
C PHE A 67 10.07 -5.67 4.12
N ASP A 68 9.33 -5.37 3.06
CA ASP A 68 7.88 -5.23 3.03
C ASP A 68 7.31 -6.01 1.84
N ILE A 69 5.98 -5.99 1.74
CA ILE A 69 5.25 -6.45 0.55
C ILE A 69 5.73 -5.70 -0.70
N SER A 70 5.40 -6.21 -1.89
CA SER A 70 5.98 -5.68 -3.13
C SER A 70 5.62 -4.22 -3.40
N CYS A 71 4.37 -3.83 -3.11
CA CYS A 71 3.90 -2.45 -3.17
C CYS A 71 2.78 -2.26 -2.14
N ALA A 72 2.84 -1.16 -1.38
CA ALA A 72 1.90 -0.84 -0.32
C ALA A 72 1.63 0.66 -0.24
N GLY A 73 0.37 1.05 -0.33
CA GLY A 73 0.01 2.46 -0.37
C GLY A 73 -1.33 2.77 0.28
N HIS A 74 -1.62 4.04 0.48
CA HIS A 74 -2.84 4.47 1.17
C HIS A 74 -3.84 5.03 0.16
N TYR A 75 -5.12 4.87 0.46
CA TYR A 75 -6.14 5.61 -0.27
C TYR A 75 -6.07 7.08 0.12
N SER A 76 -5.88 7.95 -0.87
CA SER A 76 -6.18 9.37 -0.65
C SER A 76 -7.68 9.56 -0.39
N ALA A 77 -8.04 10.62 0.34
CA ALA A 77 -9.43 10.91 0.66
C ALA A 77 -10.30 11.00 -0.60
N GLY A 78 -11.37 10.20 -0.66
CA GLY A 78 -12.26 10.09 -1.82
C GLY A 78 -11.69 9.32 -3.02
N GLU A 79 -10.48 8.78 -2.94
CA GLU A 79 -9.91 7.92 -3.98
C GLU A 79 -10.62 6.57 -4.01
N ASN A 80 -10.74 6.00 -5.21
CA ASN A 80 -11.29 4.66 -5.39
C ASN A 80 -10.15 3.65 -5.59
N LEU A 81 -10.49 2.37 -5.44
CA LEU A 81 -9.55 1.26 -5.48
C LEU A 81 -8.70 1.21 -6.75
N ALA A 82 -9.32 1.37 -7.93
CA ALA A 82 -8.57 1.29 -9.19
C ALA A 82 -7.59 2.45 -9.33
N THR A 83 -7.99 3.66 -8.96
CA THR A 83 -7.12 4.83 -8.97
C THR A 83 -5.95 4.68 -8.00
N THR A 84 -6.21 4.26 -6.75
CA THR A 84 -5.17 4.01 -5.75
C THR A 84 -4.20 2.92 -6.22
N ALA A 85 -4.71 1.76 -6.65
CA ALA A 85 -3.88 0.64 -7.05
C ALA A 85 -2.91 0.99 -8.20
N LEU A 86 -3.42 1.63 -9.26
CA LEU A 86 -2.61 2.00 -10.42
C LEU A 86 -1.59 3.10 -10.09
N ARG A 87 -1.98 4.07 -9.25
CA ARG A 87 -1.08 5.13 -8.81
C ARG A 87 0.08 4.57 -7.99
N GLU A 88 -0.23 3.78 -6.95
CA GLU A 88 0.80 3.23 -6.05
C GLU A 88 1.76 2.28 -6.80
N LEU A 89 1.26 1.47 -7.73
CA LEU A 89 2.11 0.60 -8.56
C LEU A 89 3.04 1.39 -9.51
N ASP A 90 2.60 2.52 -10.06
CA ASP A 90 3.47 3.39 -10.87
C ASP A 90 4.46 4.15 -9.98
N GLU A 91 4.02 4.71 -8.86
CA GLU A 91 4.85 5.51 -7.95
C GLU A 91 5.92 4.68 -7.22
N GLU A 92 5.61 3.47 -6.77
CA GLU A 92 6.54 2.64 -5.99
C GLU A 92 7.38 1.67 -6.83
N LEU A 93 6.88 1.27 -8.01
CA LEU A 93 7.49 0.21 -8.82
C LEU A 93 7.68 0.59 -10.31
N GLY A 94 7.11 1.71 -10.76
CA GLY A 94 7.12 2.11 -12.18
C GLY A 94 6.24 1.23 -13.07
N LEU A 95 5.28 0.50 -12.49
CA LEU A 95 4.44 -0.45 -13.20
C LEU A 95 3.19 0.22 -13.77
N LYS A 96 3.12 0.27 -15.11
CA LYS A 96 1.96 0.77 -15.85
C LYS A 96 1.15 -0.38 -16.42
N ILE A 97 0.18 -0.85 -15.65
CA ILE A 97 -0.68 -2.00 -15.95
C ILE A 97 -2.15 -1.59 -16.08
N ALA A 98 -3.00 -2.52 -16.52
CA ALA A 98 -4.44 -2.36 -16.39
C ALA A 98 -4.91 -2.87 -15.02
N PHE A 99 -5.99 -2.31 -14.47
CA PHE A 99 -6.50 -2.75 -13.17
C PHE A 99 -7.00 -4.21 -13.23
N GLU A 100 -7.46 -4.64 -14.39
CA GLU A 100 -7.94 -5.99 -14.68
C GLU A 100 -6.83 -7.06 -14.64
N ASP A 101 -5.56 -6.64 -14.70
CA ASP A 101 -4.41 -7.54 -14.53
C ASP A 101 -4.20 -7.93 -13.06
N LEU A 102 -4.82 -7.19 -12.12
CA LEU A 102 -4.72 -7.45 -10.70
C LEU A 102 -5.72 -8.51 -10.23
N ILE A 103 -5.21 -9.50 -9.51
CA ILE A 103 -6.01 -10.58 -8.92
C ILE A 103 -6.35 -10.19 -7.49
N HIS A 104 -7.61 -9.85 -7.21
CA HIS A 104 -8.06 -9.58 -5.85
C HIS A 104 -8.05 -10.88 -5.03
N ILE A 105 -7.31 -10.89 -3.91
CA ILE A 105 -7.17 -12.07 -3.05
C ILE A 105 -7.79 -11.91 -1.67
N GLY A 106 -8.31 -10.72 -1.35
CA GLY A 106 -9.17 -10.50 -0.19
C GLY A 106 -8.85 -9.21 0.56
N LEU A 107 -9.45 -9.11 1.75
CA LEU A 107 -9.31 -7.96 2.63
C LEU A 107 -8.51 -8.34 3.88
N ARG A 108 -7.53 -7.52 4.25
CA ARG A 108 -6.77 -7.66 5.50
C ARG A 108 -7.10 -6.51 6.44
N ILE A 109 -7.62 -6.83 7.62
CA ILE A 109 -7.88 -5.86 8.68
C ILE A 109 -6.86 -6.09 9.79
N ALA A 110 -6.09 -5.06 10.13
CA ALA A 110 -5.02 -5.20 11.12
C ALA A 110 -4.81 -3.94 11.96
N THR A 111 -4.32 -4.16 13.18
CA THR A 111 -3.81 -3.11 14.05
C THR A 111 -2.34 -3.36 14.33
N LYS A 112 -1.50 -2.35 14.10
CA LYS A 112 -0.06 -2.37 14.40
C LYS A 112 0.28 -1.16 15.29
N LYS A 113 1.43 -1.23 15.95
CA LYS A 113 2.02 -0.10 16.69
C LYS A 113 3.44 0.15 16.18
N PRO A 114 3.61 1.00 15.15
CA PRO A 114 4.94 1.30 14.60
C PRO A 114 5.87 1.99 15.60
N SER A 115 5.30 2.77 16.51
CA SER A 115 6.02 3.47 17.59
C SER A 115 5.09 3.64 18.80
N PRO A 116 5.59 4.13 19.96
CA PRO A 116 4.74 4.42 21.12
C PRO A 116 3.62 5.42 20.84
N ASP A 117 3.84 6.34 19.90
CA ASP A 117 2.93 7.46 19.59
C ASP A 117 2.07 7.21 18.34
N MET A 118 2.18 6.03 17.72
CA MET A 118 1.46 5.67 16.50
C MET A 118 0.69 4.36 16.66
N ILE A 119 -0.56 4.39 16.22
CA ILE A 119 -1.44 3.23 16.07
C ILE A 119 -1.85 3.17 14.61
N ASP A 120 -1.53 2.06 13.96
CA ASP A 120 -1.81 1.86 12.55
C ASP A 120 -2.95 0.84 12.41
N ARG A 121 -4.16 1.35 12.16
CA ARG A 121 -5.39 0.58 11.98
C ARG A 121 -5.80 0.60 10.51
N GLU A 122 -5.47 -0.47 9.80
CA GLU A 122 -5.63 -0.54 8.36
C GLU A 122 -6.69 -1.55 7.92
N ILE A 123 -7.44 -1.15 6.90
CA ILE A 123 -8.34 -1.97 6.10
C ILE A 123 -7.70 -2.08 4.70
N SER A 124 -6.93 -3.12 4.47
CA SER A 124 -6.11 -3.26 3.27
C SER A 124 -6.79 -4.15 2.23
N ASP A 125 -7.06 -3.63 1.03
CA ASP A 125 -7.41 -4.47 -0.12
C ASP A 125 -6.15 -5.15 -0.64
N VAL A 126 -6.16 -6.48 -0.72
CA VAL A 126 -4.99 -7.28 -1.03
C VAL A 126 -5.12 -7.89 -2.42
N PHE A 127 -4.09 -7.65 -3.22
CA PHE A 127 -3.99 -8.09 -4.60
C PHE A 127 -2.72 -8.90 -4.86
N LEU A 128 -2.78 -9.66 -5.94
CA LEU A 128 -1.64 -10.34 -6.54
C LEU A 128 -1.50 -9.90 -8.00
N LEU A 129 -0.26 -9.67 -8.43
CA LEU A 129 0.10 -9.39 -9.81
C LEU A 129 1.13 -10.43 -10.26
N ILE A 130 0.84 -11.17 -11.33
CA ILE A 130 1.85 -12.03 -11.98
C ILE A 130 2.55 -11.17 -13.03
N ASN A 131 3.86 -11.00 -12.91
CA ASN A 131 4.64 -10.16 -13.82
C ASN A 131 5.99 -10.82 -14.12
N ASP A 132 6.29 -11.07 -15.39
CA ASP A 132 7.53 -11.69 -15.88
C ASP A 132 8.65 -10.67 -16.15
N GLN A 133 8.41 -9.40 -15.83
CA GLN A 133 9.41 -8.34 -15.90
C GLN A 133 10.62 -8.65 -15.01
N LEU A 134 11.83 -8.42 -15.55
CA LEU A 134 13.09 -8.59 -14.81
C LEU A 134 13.19 -7.62 -13.63
N LEU A 135 13.78 -8.08 -12.52
CA LEU A 135 13.95 -7.26 -11.31
C LEU A 135 14.66 -5.92 -11.57
N THR A 136 15.60 -5.89 -12.52
CA THR A 136 16.40 -4.71 -12.85
C THR A 136 15.65 -3.60 -13.59
N THR A 137 14.41 -3.84 -14.03
CA THR A 137 13.63 -2.84 -14.78
C THR A 137 12.55 -2.16 -13.95
N TYR A 138 12.37 -2.58 -12.70
CA TYR A 138 11.53 -1.87 -11.73
C TYR A 138 12.16 -0.51 -11.39
N GLN A 139 11.32 0.50 -11.21
CA GLN A 139 11.73 1.83 -10.79
C GLN A 139 11.15 2.08 -9.41
N THR A 140 11.99 2.05 -8.38
CA THR A 140 11.55 2.29 -7.01
C THR A 140 11.75 3.74 -6.62
N ASN A 141 10.84 4.25 -5.80
CA ASN A 141 10.99 5.55 -5.14
C ASN A 141 12.05 5.54 -4.04
#